data_AF-A0A1C0VL31-F1
#
_entry.id   AF-A0A1C0VL31-F1
#
_cell.length_a   1.000
_cell.length_b   1.000
_cell.length_c   1.000
_cell.angle_alpha   90.00
_cell.angle_beta   90.00
_cell.angle_gamma   90.00
#
_symmetry.space_group_name_H-M   'P 1'
#
loop_
_entity.id
_entity.type
_entity.pdbx_description
1 polymer ?
#
loop_
_entity_poly.entity_id
_entity_poly.type
_entity_poly.pdbx_seq_one_letter_code
_entity_poly.pdbx_strand_id
1 'polypeptide(L)'
;MEWLKNNQLFDTLEICQKRDSERITRQQEAEFSQLKLKYQATKHDDSSLSSPLYPILLKLDRREQLTASEMEWLKNNRLFYSLEIYQKRDSERIAREQKAQEIYQKRESERIAREQEAEAKRIACEQEAKEKIKAEKHYTIVKQLETGKRLNTQDGQWLKKHNFLETLAIFQEREALQINELSQLKQFFMNRSFREPKTNGTCQVLVVIGAKLTSLKQH
;
A
#
# COMPACT_ATOMS: atom_id res chain seq x y z
N MET A 1 -34.48 25.14 -46.50
CA MET A 1 -35.82 24.52 -46.37
C MET A 1 -36.85 25.46 -45.74
N GLU A 2 -36.49 26.27 -44.74
CA GLU A 2 -37.41 27.17 -44.04
C GLU A 2 -38.03 28.26 -44.93
N TRP A 3 -37.24 28.81 -45.87
CA TRP A 3 -37.73 29.76 -46.86
C TRP A 3 -38.87 29.20 -47.73
N LEU A 4 -38.79 27.93 -48.16
CA LEU A 4 -39.83 27.31 -49.00
C LEU A 4 -41.15 27.12 -48.24
N LYS A 5 -41.07 26.77 -46.94
CA LYS A 5 -42.24 26.67 -46.06
C LYS A 5 -42.92 28.03 -45.88
N ASN A 6 -42.13 29.08 -45.68
CA ASN A 6 -42.63 30.44 -45.45
C ASN A 6 -43.28 31.07 -46.69
N ASN A 7 -42.94 30.58 -47.90
CA ASN A 7 -43.51 31.05 -49.16
C ASN A 7 -44.59 30.11 -49.72
N GLN A 8 -45.12 29.18 -48.93
CA GLN A 8 -46.18 28.23 -49.33
C GLN A 8 -45.84 27.37 -50.57
N LEU A 9 -44.55 27.14 -50.84
CA LEU A 9 -44.07 26.34 -51.98
C LEU A 9 -43.97 24.85 -51.60
N PHE A 10 -45.10 24.25 -51.22
CA PHE A 10 -45.14 22.86 -50.70
C PHE A 10 -44.75 21.82 -51.76
N ASP A 11 -45.20 21.97 -53.00
CA ASP A 11 -44.87 21.03 -54.09
C ASP A 11 -43.36 20.99 -54.37
N THR A 12 -42.71 22.15 -54.38
CA THR A 12 -41.25 22.26 -54.57
C THR A 12 -40.50 21.60 -53.41
N LEU A 13 -41.01 21.72 -52.18
CA LEU A 13 -40.43 21.07 -51.00
C LEU A 13 -40.56 19.54 -51.08
N GLU A 14 -41.71 19.01 -51.50
CA GLU A 14 -41.93 17.58 -51.68
C GLU A 14 -41.00 17.00 -52.77
N ILE A 15 -40.87 17.69 -53.91
CA ILE A 15 -39.95 17.28 -54.99
C ILE A 15 -38.49 17.26 -54.50
N CYS A 16 -38.06 18.28 -53.75
CA CYS A 16 -36.71 18.32 -53.18
C CYS A 16 -36.48 17.18 -52.17
N GLN A 17 -37.42 16.95 -51.25
CA GLN A 17 -37.32 15.86 -50.28
C GLN A 17 -37.27 14.49 -50.95
N LYS A 18 -38.08 14.27 -51.98
CA LYS A 18 -38.08 13.04 -52.77
C LYS A 18 -36.74 12.82 -53.46
N ARG A 19 -36.18 13.85 -54.11
CA ARG A 19 -34.87 13.78 -54.75
C ARG A 19 -33.74 13.50 -53.76
N ASP A 20 -33.73 14.16 -52.61
CA ASP A 20 -32.72 13.93 -51.57
C ASP A 20 -32.82 12.51 -51.01
N SER A 21 -34.04 12.02 -50.76
CA SER A 21 -34.28 10.64 -50.33
C SER A 21 -33.77 9.64 -51.36
N GLU A 22 -34.09 9.83 -52.64
CA GLU A 22 -33.58 8.97 -53.73
C GLU A 22 -32.05 8.98 -53.83
N ARG A 23 -31.40 10.14 -53.62
CA ARG A 23 -29.93 10.25 -53.59
C ARG A 23 -29.32 9.48 -52.43
N ILE A 24 -29.91 9.59 -51.23
CA ILE A 24 -29.46 8.87 -50.03
C ILE A 24 -29.61 7.36 -50.26
N THR A 25 -30.76 6.91 -50.77
CA THR A 25 -31.02 5.50 -51.08
C THR A 25 -29.98 4.95 -52.06
N ARG A 26 -29.70 5.64 -53.16
CA ARG A 26 -28.68 5.21 -54.13
C ARG A 26 -27.29 5.11 -53.51
N GLN A 27 -26.94 6.04 -52.62
CA GLN A 27 -25.65 6.00 -51.92
C GLN A 27 -25.56 4.79 -50.98
N GLN A 28 -26.64 4.50 -50.26
CA GLN A 28 -26.72 3.35 -49.35
C GLN A 28 -26.69 2.02 -50.13
N GLU A 29 -27.35 1.94 -51.28
CA GLU A 29 -27.31 0.75 -52.15
C GLU A 29 -25.90 0.50 -52.69
N ALA A 30 -25.19 1.57 -53.08
CA ALA A 30 -23.81 1.49 -53.51
C ALA A 30 -22.88 1.04 -52.36
N GLU A 31 -23.04 1.62 -51.16
CA GLU A 31 -22.32 1.21 -49.95
C GLU A 31 -22.60 -0.25 -49.60
N PHE A 32 -23.87 -0.67 -49.63
CA PHE A 32 -24.25 -2.04 -49.36
C PHE A 32 -23.60 -3.01 -50.34
N SER A 33 -23.58 -2.67 -51.64
CA SER A 33 -22.92 -3.47 -52.67
C SER A 33 -21.42 -3.62 -52.40
N GLN A 34 -20.75 -2.53 -52.00
CA GLN A 34 -19.33 -2.56 -51.62
C GLN A 34 -19.08 -3.42 -50.37
N LEU A 35 -19.93 -3.29 -49.36
CA LEU A 35 -19.85 -4.09 -48.14
C LEU A 35 -20.06 -5.58 -48.41
N LYS A 36 -21.03 -5.95 -49.27
CA LYS A 36 -21.24 -7.34 -49.69
C LYS A 36 -20.00 -7.93 -50.34
N LEU A 37 -19.31 -7.16 -51.19
CA LEU A 37 -18.04 -7.58 -51.80
C LEU A 37 -16.95 -7.77 -50.74
N LYS A 38 -16.75 -6.78 -49.87
CA LYS A 38 -15.71 -6.79 -48.82
C LYS A 38 -15.84 -7.98 -47.87
N TYR A 39 -17.07 -8.34 -47.51
CA TYR A 39 -17.38 -9.43 -46.58
C TYR A 39 -17.87 -10.71 -47.27
N GLN A 40 -17.66 -10.84 -48.59
CA GLN A 40 -18.05 -12.02 -49.38
C GLN A 40 -19.52 -12.46 -49.18
N ALA A 41 -20.40 -11.50 -48.88
CA ALA A 41 -21.84 -11.70 -48.73
C ALA A 41 -22.60 -11.55 -50.07
N THR A 42 -21.89 -11.58 -51.20
CA THR A 42 -22.45 -11.51 -52.55
C THR A 42 -23.34 -12.70 -52.90
N LYS A 43 -23.16 -13.84 -52.22
CA LYS A 43 -23.99 -15.04 -52.38
C LYS A 43 -25.36 -14.94 -51.71
N HIS A 44 -25.62 -13.88 -50.94
CA HIS A 44 -26.91 -13.65 -50.31
C HIS A 44 -27.80 -12.85 -51.27
N ASP A 45 -28.98 -13.38 -51.58
CA ASP A 45 -29.86 -12.83 -52.62
C ASP A 45 -30.44 -11.46 -52.23
N ASP A 46 -30.64 -11.24 -50.93
CA ASP A 46 -31.19 -9.97 -50.44
C ASP A 46 -30.20 -8.81 -50.67
N SER A 47 -30.68 -7.82 -51.42
CA SER A 47 -29.98 -6.56 -51.71
C SER A 47 -30.79 -5.35 -51.24
N SER A 48 -31.87 -5.57 -50.48
CA SER A 48 -32.67 -4.52 -49.89
C SER A 48 -31.95 -3.85 -48.72
N LEU A 49 -32.05 -2.53 -48.63
CA LEU A 49 -31.58 -1.77 -47.46
C LEU A 49 -32.40 -2.07 -46.20
N SER A 50 -33.60 -2.64 -46.35
CA SER A 50 -34.42 -3.12 -45.24
C SER A 50 -33.97 -4.50 -44.72
N SER A 51 -33.03 -5.15 -45.41
CA SER A 51 -32.46 -6.42 -44.98
C SER A 51 -31.71 -6.26 -43.67
N PRO A 52 -31.77 -7.25 -42.74
CA PRO A 52 -30.88 -7.30 -41.58
C PRO A 52 -29.39 -7.34 -41.97
N LEU A 53 -29.05 -7.77 -43.20
CA LEU A 53 -27.67 -7.86 -43.66
C LEU A 53 -26.97 -6.50 -43.73
N TYR A 54 -27.64 -5.47 -44.25
CA TYR A 54 -27.06 -4.14 -44.42
C TYR A 54 -26.55 -3.52 -43.09
N PRO A 55 -27.37 -3.40 -42.03
CA PRO A 55 -26.90 -2.86 -40.76
C PRO A 55 -25.83 -3.74 -40.09
N ILE A 56 -25.88 -5.07 -40.28
CA ILE A 56 -24.83 -5.97 -39.76
C ILE A 56 -23.49 -5.71 -40.44
N LEU A 57 -23.44 -5.63 -41.77
CA LEU A 57 -22.19 -5.36 -42.50
C LEU A 57 -21.66 -3.95 -42.21
N LEU A 58 -22.55 -2.98 -42.01
CA LEU A 58 -22.18 -1.62 -41.62
C LEU A 58 -21.51 -1.59 -40.25
N LYS A 59 -22.05 -2.32 -39.26
CA LYS A 59 -21.42 -2.50 -37.93
C LYS A 59 -20.06 -3.17 -38.04
N LEU A 60 -19.93 -4.19 -38.89
CA LEU A 60 -18.63 -4.85 -39.12
C LEU A 60 -17.59 -3.85 -39.65
N ASP A 61 -17.98 -3.00 -40.60
CA ASP A 61 -17.10 -1.99 -41.18
C ASP A 61 -16.66 -0.92 -40.19
N ARG A 62 -17.61 -0.44 -39.38
CA ARG A 62 -17.39 0.53 -38.29
C ARG A 62 -16.68 -0.04 -37.07
N ARG A 63 -16.36 -1.34 -37.09
CA ARG A 63 -15.75 -2.07 -35.97
C ARG A 63 -16.59 -2.12 -34.71
N GLU A 64 -17.90 -2.02 -34.85
CA GLU A 64 -18.86 -2.15 -33.76
C GLU A 64 -19.09 -3.62 -33.38
N GLN A 65 -19.56 -3.85 -32.15
CA GLN A 65 -19.91 -5.18 -31.67
C GLN A 65 -21.23 -5.66 -32.29
N LEU A 66 -21.25 -6.93 -32.69
CA LEU A 66 -22.47 -7.60 -33.08
C LEU A 66 -23.14 -8.17 -31.84
N THR A 67 -24.47 -8.05 -31.81
CA THR A 67 -25.29 -8.71 -30.80
C THR A 67 -25.37 -10.22 -31.05
N ALA A 68 -25.77 -10.98 -30.03
CA ALA A 68 -25.96 -12.43 -30.16
C ALA A 68 -26.91 -12.79 -31.31
N SER A 69 -28.03 -12.08 -31.44
CA SER A 69 -29.02 -12.29 -32.51
C SER A 69 -28.45 -12.02 -33.91
N GLU A 70 -27.60 -11.00 -34.06
CA GLU A 70 -26.94 -10.69 -35.35
C GLU A 70 -25.91 -11.78 -35.74
N MET A 71 -25.16 -12.30 -34.78
CA MET A 71 -24.24 -13.42 -35.01
C MET A 71 -24.99 -14.70 -35.39
N GLU A 72 -26.10 -14.99 -34.71
CA GLU A 72 -26.96 -16.13 -35.03
C GLU A 72 -27.60 -15.97 -36.41
N TRP A 73 -28.03 -14.75 -36.77
CA TRP A 73 -28.53 -14.45 -38.09
C TRP A 73 -27.48 -14.71 -39.19
N LEU A 74 -26.23 -14.27 -39.00
CA LEU A 74 -25.14 -14.57 -39.94
C LEU A 74 -24.90 -16.08 -40.09
N LYS A 75 -24.95 -16.84 -38.98
CA LYS A 75 -24.80 -18.29 -38.97
C LYS A 75 -25.93 -18.99 -39.73
N ASN A 76 -27.18 -18.59 -39.49
CA ASN A 76 -28.36 -19.17 -40.13
C ASN A 76 -28.39 -18.89 -41.64
N ASN A 77 -27.87 -17.74 -42.06
CA ASN A 77 -27.75 -17.35 -43.47
C ASN A 77 -26.44 -17.81 -44.14
N ARG A 78 -25.65 -18.68 -43.48
CA ARG A 78 -24.40 -19.26 -44.01
C ARG A 78 -23.34 -18.22 -44.40
N LEU A 79 -23.34 -17.06 -43.75
CA LEU A 79 -22.38 -15.97 -43.96
C LEU A 79 -21.14 -16.17 -43.07
N PHE A 80 -20.51 -17.34 -43.17
CA PHE A 80 -19.44 -17.77 -42.28
C PHE A 80 -18.18 -16.89 -42.38
N TYR A 81 -17.86 -16.37 -43.57
CA TYR A 81 -16.70 -15.49 -43.74
C TYR A 81 -16.82 -14.17 -42.96
N SER A 82 -17.99 -13.52 -43.03
CA SER A 82 -18.29 -12.32 -42.22
C SER A 82 -18.20 -12.61 -40.72
N LEU A 83 -18.70 -13.78 -40.31
CA LEU A 83 -18.66 -14.22 -38.92
C LEU A 83 -17.23 -14.50 -38.45
N GLU A 84 -16.39 -15.12 -39.28
CA GLU A 84 -14.99 -15.41 -38.96
C GLU A 84 -14.16 -14.12 -38.80
N ILE A 85 -14.34 -13.15 -39.70
CA ILE A 85 -13.69 -11.83 -39.58
C ILE A 85 -14.07 -11.17 -38.25
N TYR A 86 -15.35 -11.20 -37.90
CA TYR A 86 -15.84 -10.67 -36.63
C TYR A 86 -15.19 -11.38 -35.45
N GLN A 87 -15.27 -12.71 -35.39
CA GLN A 87 -14.75 -13.52 -34.29
C GLN A 87 -13.25 -13.33 -34.09
N LYS A 88 -12.46 -13.31 -35.17
CA LYS A 88 -11.03 -13.03 -35.11
C LYS A 88 -10.76 -11.69 -34.44
N ARG A 89 -11.41 -10.62 -34.93
CA ARG A 89 -11.28 -9.28 -34.35
C ARG A 89 -11.74 -9.22 -32.89
N ASP A 90 -12.83 -9.90 -32.58
CA ASP A 90 -13.40 -9.95 -31.23
C ASP A 90 -12.43 -10.60 -30.24
N SER A 91 -11.84 -11.74 -30.64
CA SER A 91 -10.83 -12.45 -29.86
C SER A 91 -9.57 -11.60 -29.65
N GLU A 92 -9.11 -10.86 -30.65
CA GLU A 92 -7.98 -9.93 -30.51
C GLU A 92 -8.28 -8.80 -29.52
N ARG A 93 -9.52 -8.27 -29.52
CA ARG A 93 -9.93 -7.25 -28.56
C ARG A 93 -9.96 -7.81 -27.14
N ILE A 94 -10.58 -8.97 -26.95
CA ILE A 94 -10.64 -9.65 -25.64
C ILE A 94 -9.22 -9.95 -25.14
N ALA A 95 -8.32 -10.45 -25.99
CA ALA A 95 -6.94 -10.72 -25.63
C ALA A 95 -6.18 -9.44 -25.23
N ARG A 96 -6.41 -8.31 -25.92
CA ARG A 96 -5.83 -7.01 -25.53
C ARG A 96 -6.34 -6.55 -24.17
N GLU A 97 -7.63 -6.72 -23.91
CA GLU A 97 -8.25 -6.35 -22.64
C GLU A 97 -7.73 -7.22 -21.49
N GLN A 98 -7.67 -8.54 -21.67
CA GLN A 98 -7.06 -9.46 -20.72
C GLN A 98 -5.60 -9.09 -20.44
N LYS A 99 -4.81 -8.84 -21.48
CA LYS A 99 -3.41 -8.40 -21.31
C LYS A 99 -3.31 -7.07 -20.57
N ALA A 100 -4.22 -6.13 -20.81
CA ALA A 100 -4.26 -4.87 -20.06
C ALA A 100 -4.60 -5.08 -18.58
N GLN A 101 -5.55 -5.98 -18.28
CA GLN A 101 -5.88 -6.39 -16.91
C GLN A 101 -4.70 -7.06 -16.22
N GLU A 102 -4.00 -7.98 -16.89
CA GLU A 102 -2.79 -8.62 -16.36
C GLU A 102 -1.69 -7.61 -16.03
N ILE A 103 -1.44 -6.66 -16.95
CA ILE A 103 -0.47 -5.58 -16.71
C ILE A 103 -0.87 -4.74 -15.49
N TYR A 104 -2.15 -4.43 -15.35
CA TYR A 104 -2.66 -3.69 -14.20
C TYR A 104 -2.43 -4.46 -12.89
N GLN A 105 -2.86 -5.74 -12.83
CA GLN A 105 -2.69 -6.58 -11.65
C GLN A 105 -1.21 -6.76 -11.29
N LYS A 106 -0.34 -6.94 -12.29
CA LYS A 106 1.11 -7.01 -12.08
C LYS A 106 1.65 -5.73 -11.43
N ARG A 107 1.33 -4.56 -12.00
CA ARG A 107 1.77 -3.26 -11.44
C ARG A 107 1.24 -3.02 -10.03
N GLU A 108 0.01 -3.43 -9.77
CA GLU A 108 -0.61 -3.33 -8.45
C GLU A 108 0.14 -4.19 -7.44
N SER A 109 0.42 -5.46 -7.78
CA SER A 109 1.22 -6.35 -6.93
C SER A 109 2.63 -5.82 -6.66
N GLU A 110 3.28 -5.23 -7.67
CA GLU A 110 4.60 -4.61 -7.53
C GLU A 110 4.55 -3.37 -6.60
N ARG A 111 3.48 -2.58 -6.66
CA ARG A 111 3.29 -1.43 -5.77
C ARG A 111 3.15 -1.88 -4.32
N ILE A 112 2.28 -2.86 -4.07
CA ILE A 112 2.07 -3.43 -2.73
C ILE A 112 3.39 -4.01 -2.19
N ALA A 113 4.14 -4.74 -3.01
CA ALA A 113 5.42 -5.31 -2.59
C ALA A 113 6.44 -4.22 -2.19
N ARG A 114 6.54 -3.13 -2.96
CA ARG A 114 7.42 -1.99 -2.61
C ARG A 114 7.00 -1.30 -1.33
N GLU A 115 5.70 -1.15 -1.10
CA GLU A 115 5.17 -0.55 0.12
C GLU A 115 5.48 -1.41 1.34
N GLN A 116 5.27 -2.73 1.24
CA GLN A 116 5.64 -3.68 2.29
C GLN A 116 7.13 -3.69 2.58
N GLU A 117 7.97 -3.62 1.54
CA GLU A 117 9.43 -3.53 1.69
C GLU A 117 9.84 -2.22 2.38
N ALA A 118 9.24 -1.09 2.01
CA ALA A 118 9.50 0.19 2.63
C ALA A 118 9.09 0.21 4.11
N GLU A 119 7.96 -0.40 4.45
CA GLU A 119 7.50 -0.51 5.83
C GLU A 119 8.41 -1.43 6.66
N ALA A 120 8.82 -2.57 6.10
CA ALA A 120 9.80 -3.45 6.75
C ALA A 120 11.12 -2.71 7.04
N LYS A 121 11.60 -1.88 6.11
CA LYS A 121 12.78 -1.03 6.30
C LYS A 121 12.58 0.01 7.40
N ARG A 122 11.40 0.62 7.50
CA ARG A 122 11.08 1.58 8.58
C ARG A 122 11.11 0.91 9.95
N ILE A 123 10.47 -0.26 10.07
CA ILE A 123 10.45 -1.03 11.32
C ILE A 123 11.87 -1.43 11.73
N ALA A 124 12.69 -1.92 10.79
CA ALA A 124 14.08 -2.29 11.06
C ALA A 124 14.92 -1.08 11.52
N CYS A 125 14.79 0.07 10.85
CA CYS A 125 15.47 1.31 11.24
C CYS A 125 15.05 1.79 12.63
N GLU A 126 13.75 1.71 12.96
CA GLU A 126 13.25 2.05 14.29
C GLU A 126 13.80 1.11 15.38
N GLN A 127 13.88 -0.19 15.10
CA GLN A 127 14.46 -1.17 16.02
C GLN A 127 15.95 -0.91 16.24
N GLU A 128 16.71 -0.63 15.18
CA GLU A 128 18.13 -0.28 15.27
C GLU A 128 18.35 0.98 16.12
N ALA A 129 17.54 2.02 15.91
CA ALA A 129 17.58 3.24 16.71
C ALA A 129 17.29 2.96 18.20
N LYS A 130 16.31 2.11 18.50
CA LYS A 130 15.98 1.70 19.88
C LYS A 130 17.14 0.95 20.53
N GLU A 131 17.77 0.00 19.83
CA GLU A 131 18.93 -0.73 20.36
C GLU A 131 20.16 0.18 20.51
N LYS A 132 20.35 1.16 19.63
CA LYS A 132 21.41 2.17 19.79
C LYS A 132 21.22 3.03 21.04
N ILE A 133 20.01 3.56 21.26
CA ILE A 133 19.68 4.33 22.47
C ILE A 133 19.89 3.47 23.72
N LYS A 134 19.50 2.20 23.65
CA LYS A 134 19.71 1.23 24.74
C LYS A 134 21.21 1.01 25.01
N ALA A 135 22.02 0.82 23.98
CA ALA A 135 23.47 0.64 24.10
C ALA A 135 24.16 1.90 24.66
N GLU A 136 23.79 3.09 24.20
CA GLU A 136 24.33 4.37 24.70
C GLU A 136 24.02 4.58 26.19
N LYS A 137 22.79 4.26 26.59
CA LYS A 137 22.40 4.32 28.01
C LYS A 137 23.14 3.29 28.85
N HIS A 138 23.25 2.05 28.37
CA HIS A 138 24.02 1.00 29.05
C HIS A 138 25.49 1.41 29.22
N TYR A 139 26.13 1.92 28.17
CA TYR A 139 27.50 2.44 28.22
C TYR A 139 27.65 3.56 29.26
N THR A 140 26.70 4.49 29.32
CA THR A 140 26.73 5.58 30.31
C THR A 140 26.66 5.05 31.75
N ILE A 141 25.82 4.04 32.01
CA ILE A 141 25.69 3.40 33.32
C ILE A 141 26.98 2.67 33.70
N VAL A 142 27.56 1.89 32.78
CA VAL A 142 28.83 1.17 33.01
C VAL A 142 29.95 2.16 33.34
N LYS A 143 30.05 3.27 32.60
CA LYS A 143 31.05 4.32 32.86
C LYS A 143 30.87 4.98 34.23
N GLN A 144 29.63 5.19 34.67
CA GLN A 144 29.36 5.69 36.03
C GLN A 144 29.86 4.71 37.09
N LEU A 145 29.61 3.40 36.90
CA LEU A 145 30.13 2.37 37.78
C LEU A 145 31.67 2.41 37.82
N GLU A 146 32.35 2.44 36.68
CA GLU A 146 33.82 2.48 36.62
C GLU A 146 34.40 3.67 37.39
N THR A 147 33.78 4.84 37.29
CA THR A 147 34.20 6.05 38.02
C THR A 147 33.84 6.04 39.51
N GLY A 148 33.25 4.97 40.03
CA GLY A 148 32.79 4.87 41.42
C GLY A 148 31.56 5.75 41.72
N LYS A 149 30.92 6.32 40.69
CA LYS A 149 29.68 7.06 40.86
C LYS A 149 28.55 6.11 41.22
N ARG A 150 27.75 6.49 42.22
CA ARG A 150 26.57 5.72 42.62
C ARG A 150 25.48 5.88 41.56
N LEU A 151 24.96 4.75 41.07
CA LEU A 151 23.79 4.75 40.19
C LEU A 151 22.54 5.15 40.95
N ASN A 152 21.57 5.76 40.26
CA ASN A 152 20.27 6.08 40.85
C ASN A 152 19.29 4.89 40.69
N THR A 153 18.14 4.97 41.38
CA THR A 153 17.09 3.93 41.32
C THR A 153 16.55 3.70 39.90
N GLN A 154 16.50 4.75 39.07
CA GLN A 154 16.00 4.64 37.69
C GLN A 154 16.95 3.83 36.81
N ASP A 155 18.26 3.93 37.02
CA ASP A 155 19.25 3.14 36.29
C ASP A 155 19.14 1.66 36.65
N GLY A 156 18.97 1.32 37.93
CA GLY A 156 18.72 -0.06 38.37
C GLY A 156 17.43 -0.65 37.80
N GLN A 157 16.33 0.11 37.84
CA GLN A 157 15.06 -0.28 37.22
C GLN A 157 15.18 -0.44 35.70
N TRP A 158 15.95 0.43 35.06
CA TRP A 158 16.19 0.38 33.63
C TRP A 158 17.02 -0.86 33.23
N LEU A 159 18.10 -1.17 33.95
CA LEU A 159 18.90 -2.39 33.73
C LEU A 159 18.02 -3.64 33.85
N LYS A 160 17.15 -3.69 34.87
CA LYS A 160 16.19 -4.78 35.08
C LYS A 160 15.19 -4.88 33.92
N LYS A 161 14.63 -3.75 33.48
CA LYS A 161 13.66 -3.70 32.36
C LYS A 161 14.25 -4.20 31.05
N HIS A 162 15.53 -3.93 30.81
CA HIS A 162 16.23 -4.28 29.57
C HIS A 162 17.09 -5.55 29.68
N ASN A 163 16.94 -6.31 30.76
CA ASN A 163 17.59 -7.60 31.01
C ASN A 163 19.13 -7.56 31.04
N PHE A 164 19.73 -6.46 31.49
CA PHE A 164 21.18 -6.35 31.70
C PHE A 164 21.59 -6.93 33.06
N LEU A 165 21.38 -8.24 33.23
CA LEU A 165 21.50 -8.91 34.52
C LEU A 165 22.93 -8.90 35.09
N GLU A 166 23.94 -9.03 34.24
CA GLU A 166 25.35 -9.01 34.66
C GLU A 166 25.75 -7.65 35.25
N THR A 167 25.41 -6.56 34.54
CA THR A 167 25.66 -5.20 35.03
C THR A 167 24.88 -4.91 36.30
N LEU A 168 23.64 -5.42 36.40
CA LEU A 168 22.82 -5.32 37.61
C LEU A 168 23.44 -6.07 38.79
N ALA A 169 23.99 -7.26 38.57
CA ALA A 169 24.66 -8.04 39.61
C ALA A 169 25.92 -7.32 40.14
N ILE A 170 26.75 -6.77 39.25
CA ILE A 170 27.93 -5.97 39.63
C ILE A 170 27.52 -4.75 40.47
N PHE A 171 26.42 -4.09 40.09
CA PHE A 171 25.88 -2.97 40.85
C PHE A 171 25.45 -3.40 42.26
N GLN A 172 24.69 -4.49 42.38
CA GLN A 172 24.21 -5.02 43.66
C GLN A 172 25.36 -5.49 44.57
N GLU A 173 26.38 -6.14 44.00
CA GLU A 173 27.56 -6.57 44.75
C GLU A 173 28.33 -5.37 45.32
N ARG A 174 28.52 -4.31 44.53
CA ARG A 174 29.19 -3.09 44.99
C ARG A 174 28.40 -2.37 46.08
N GLU A 175 27.08 -2.30 45.96
CA GLU A 175 26.22 -1.73 47.00
C GLU A 175 26.31 -2.53 48.30
N ALA A 176 26.34 -3.86 48.21
CA ALA A 176 26.55 -4.74 49.36
C ALA A 176 27.91 -4.52 50.03
N LEU A 177 28.99 -4.34 49.25
CA LEU A 177 30.32 -4.03 49.79
C LEU A 177 30.34 -2.67 50.50
N GLN A 178 29.74 -1.62 49.93
CA GLN A 178 29.64 -0.31 50.58
C GLN A 178 28.83 -0.38 51.88
N ILE A 179 27.73 -1.13 51.91
CA ILE A 179 26.93 -1.35 53.13
C ILE A 179 27.77 -2.08 54.19
N ASN A 180 28.57 -3.06 53.80
CA ASN A 180 29.46 -3.80 54.70
C ASN A 180 30.55 -2.89 55.29
N GLU A 181 31.26 -2.12 54.46
CA GLU A 181 32.29 -1.17 54.90
C GLU A 181 31.74 -0.12 55.87
N LEU A 182 30.59 0.48 55.55
CA LEU A 182 29.92 1.44 56.44
C LEU A 182 29.47 0.79 57.75
N SER A 183 29.06 -0.48 57.70
CA SER A 183 28.69 -1.24 58.89
C SER A 183 29.90 -1.54 59.78
N GLN A 184 31.04 -1.95 59.20
CA GLN A 184 32.29 -2.18 59.93
C GLN A 184 32.80 -0.88 60.56
N LEU A 185 32.77 0.22 59.82
CA LEU A 185 33.20 1.53 60.31
C LEU A 185 32.30 1.99 61.47
N LYS A 186 30.99 1.83 61.34
CA LYS A 186 30.04 2.06 62.45
C LYS A 186 30.38 1.22 63.69
N GLN A 187 30.65 -0.08 63.52
CA GLN A 187 31.05 -0.95 64.64
C GLN A 187 32.37 -0.52 65.28
N PHE A 188 33.37 -0.16 64.49
CA PHE A 188 34.65 0.35 64.99
C PHE A 188 34.46 1.62 65.86
N PHE A 189 33.69 2.60 65.38
CA PHE A 189 33.40 3.82 66.14
C PHE A 189 32.56 3.56 67.41
N MET A 190 31.61 2.62 67.34
CA MET A 190 30.87 2.18 68.53
C MET A 190 31.80 1.56 69.58
N ASN A 191 32.71 0.68 69.17
CA ASN A 191 33.67 0.02 70.07
C ASN A 191 34.69 1.00 70.67
N ARG A 192 35.13 2.01 69.90
CA ARG A 192 36.06 3.06 70.37
C ARG A 192 35.38 4.04 71.35
N SER A 193 34.14 4.42 71.11
CA SER A 193 33.36 5.30 72.00
C SER A 193 33.13 4.72 73.40
N PHE A 194 33.37 3.42 73.58
CA PHE A 194 33.26 2.74 74.87
C PHE A 194 34.54 2.86 75.74
N ARG A 195 35.69 3.23 75.17
CA ARG A 195 36.99 3.27 75.89
C ARG A 195 37.55 4.67 76.18
N GLU A 196 37.03 5.73 75.56
CA GLU A 196 37.50 7.12 75.76
C GLU A 196 36.35 8.03 76.27
N PRO A 197 36.62 9.03 77.13
CA PRO A 197 35.59 9.94 77.64
C PRO A 197 34.99 10.79 76.50
N LYS A 198 33.65 10.92 76.51
CA LYS A 198 32.84 11.48 75.43
C LYS A 198 33.22 12.93 75.12
N THR A 199 33.87 13.15 73.98
CA THR A 199 33.92 14.47 73.33
C THR A 199 32.73 14.61 72.37
N ASN A 200 32.10 15.79 72.28
CA ASN A 200 30.89 16.04 71.47
C ASN A 200 31.00 15.66 69.98
N GLY A 201 32.21 15.54 69.41
CA GLY A 201 32.42 15.21 68.00
C GLY A 201 32.07 13.77 67.60
N THR A 202 32.23 12.79 68.51
CA THR A 202 32.07 11.36 68.17
C THR A 202 30.61 10.97 67.91
N CYS A 203 29.67 11.64 68.58
CA CYS A 203 28.24 11.41 68.40
C CYS A 203 27.75 11.86 67.00
N GLN A 204 28.32 12.93 66.44
CA GLN A 204 27.88 13.44 65.14
C GLN A 204 28.28 12.50 63.98
N VAL A 205 29.46 11.88 64.05
CA VAL A 205 29.94 10.93 63.02
C VAL A 205 29.06 9.67 62.96
N LEU A 206 28.65 9.13 64.11
CA LEU A 206 27.78 7.95 64.17
C LEU A 206 26.37 8.20 63.61
N VAL A 207 25.82 9.40 63.82
CA VAL A 207 24.51 9.80 63.26
C VAL A 207 24.56 9.88 61.74
N VAL A 208 25.62 10.46 61.17
CA VAL A 208 25.80 10.56 59.70
C VAL A 208 25.97 9.18 59.06
N ILE A 209 26.78 8.29 59.65
CA ILE A 209 26.94 6.91 59.16
C ILE A 209 25.63 6.14 59.26
N GLY A 210 24.90 6.30 60.37
CA GLY A 210 23.60 5.68 60.58
C GLY A 210 22.57 6.10 59.52
N ALA A 211 22.44 7.40 59.27
CA ALA A 211 21.54 7.93 58.24
C ALA A 211 21.90 7.41 56.83
N LYS A 212 23.20 7.31 56.51
CA LYS A 212 23.67 6.81 55.21
C LYS A 212 23.39 5.32 55.01
N LEU A 213 23.55 4.50 56.06
CA LEU A 213 23.18 3.08 56.03
C LEU A 213 21.67 2.86 55.88
N THR A 214 20.84 3.67 56.54
CA THR A 214 19.37 3.56 56.41
C THR A 214 18.92 3.93 55.01
N SER A 215 19.51 4.97 54.40
CA SER A 215 19.25 5.32 53.00
C SER A 215 19.69 4.23 52.03
N LEU A 216 20.80 3.53 52.27
CA LEU A 216 21.27 2.43 51.40
C LEU A 216 20.37 1.19 51.44
N LYS A 217 19.68 0.92 52.55
CA LYS A 217 18.81 -0.26 52.69
C LYS A 217 17.40 -0.10 52.11
N GLN A 218 17.04 1.12 51.71
CA GLN A 218 15.71 1.45 51.17
C GLN A 218 15.67 1.44 49.63
N HIS A 219 16.81 1.20 48.98
CA HIS A 219 16.98 1.13 47.53
C HIS A 219 17.21 -0.31 47.08
#